data_AF-A0A9N9MXT6-F1
#
_entry.id   AF-A0A9N9MXT6-F1
#
_cell.length_a   1.000
_cell.length_b   1.000
_cell.length_c   1.000
_cell.angle_alpha   90.00
_cell.angle_beta   90.00
_cell.angle_gamma   90.00
#
_symmetry.space_group_name_H-M   'P 1'
#
loop_
_entity.id
_entity.type
_entity.pdbx_description
1 polymer ?
#
loop_
_entity_poly.entity_id
_entity_poly.type
_entity_poly.pdbx_seq_one_letter_code
_entity_poly.pdbx_strand_id
1 'polypeptide(L)'
;MQRKAAQDNISELAAKYPNLANHLKKKFGDSSSDLRIVSDDLLQYVCGKRAEIIESRRRLYEPPTENAKILRDIPLSGSFLFDENQIKELYTHQDNTTRSIFRYNKKPLSSHDYDNSLSNY
;
A
#
# COMPACT_ATOMS: atom_id res chain seq x y z
N MET A 1 10.38 7.82 14.15
CA MET A 1 10.37 8.42 15.51
C MET A 1 11.26 7.66 16.49
N GLN A 2 11.07 6.35 16.69
CA GLN A 2 11.81 5.61 17.73
C GLN A 2 13.35 5.58 17.55
N ARG A 3 13.87 5.37 16.33
CA ARG A 3 15.32 5.43 16.07
C ARG A 3 15.92 6.81 16.35
N LYS A 4 15.21 7.88 15.97
CA LYS A 4 15.64 9.24 16.25
C LYS A 4 15.68 9.51 17.76
N ALA A 5 14.63 9.13 18.49
CA ALA A 5 14.62 9.26 19.96
C ALA A 5 15.75 8.46 20.64
N ALA A 6 16.03 7.24 20.16
CA ALA A 6 17.16 6.45 20.66
C ALA A 6 18.51 7.12 20.36
N GLN A 7 18.69 7.63 19.14
CA GLN A 7 19.88 8.37 18.74
C GLN A 7 20.09 9.62 19.62
N ASP A 8 19.02 10.38 19.84
CA ASP A 8 19.03 11.61 20.64
C ASP A 8 19.43 11.29 22.08
N ASN A 9 18.83 10.27 22.71
CA ASN A 9 19.18 9.82 24.05
C ASN A 9 20.64 9.31 24.16
N ILE A 10 21.13 8.59 23.14
CA ILE A 10 22.52 8.11 23.11
C ILE A 10 23.49 9.29 22.99
N SER A 11 23.14 10.30 22.19
CA SER A 11 23.94 11.52 22.05
C SER A 11 23.97 12.35 23.34
N GLU A 12 22.85 12.42 24.06
CA GLU A 12 22.78 13.08 25.37
C GLU A 12 23.66 12.34 26.40
N LEU A 13 23.62 11.00 26.43
CA LEU A 13 24.47 10.19 27.30
C LEU A 13 25.95 10.33 26.96
N ALA A 14 26.30 10.40 25.67
CA ALA A 14 27.66 10.62 25.21
C ALA A 14 28.19 12.01 25.62
N ALA A 15 27.33 13.03 25.65
CA ALA A 15 27.69 14.37 26.14
C ALA A 15 27.93 14.41 27.65
N LYS A 16 27.14 13.65 28.44
CA LYS A 16 27.31 13.56 29.91
C LYS A 16 28.51 12.72 30.34
N TYR A 17 28.85 11.68 29.57
CA TYR A 17 29.93 10.74 29.90
C TYR A 17 30.89 10.56 28.71
N PRO A 18 31.87 11.47 28.52
CA PRO A 18 32.77 11.45 27.36
C PRO A 18 33.63 10.19 27.29
N ASN A 19 33.96 9.58 28.43
CA ASN A 19 34.71 8.32 28.51
C ASN A 19 33.96 7.14 27.88
N LEU A 20 32.62 7.18 27.85
CA LEU A 20 31.77 6.14 27.27
C LEU A 20 31.33 6.44 25.83
N ALA A 21 31.53 7.66 25.35
CA ALA A 21 31.01 8.11 24.05
C ALA A 21 31.47 7.23 22.89
N ASN A 22 32.75 6.86 22.87
CA ASN A 22 33.31 5.97 21.82
C ASN A 22 32.70 4.57 21.88
N HIS A 23 32.42 4.06 23.09
CA HIS A 23 31.84 2.73 23.28
C HIS A 23 30.37 2.69 22.86
N LEU A 24 29.60 3.73 23.23
CA LEU A 24 28.21 3.89 22.82
C LEU A 24 28.07 4.04 21.30
N LYS A 25 28.94 4.85 20.69
CA LYS A 25 28.95 5.04 19.23
C LYS A 25 29.28 3.75 18.50
N LYS A 26 30.26 2.97 18.97
CA LYS A 26 30.61 1.67 18.40
C LYS A 26 29.48 0.64 18.57
N LYS A 27 28.79 0.64 19.70
CA LYS A 27 27.77 -0.39 20.00
C LYS A 27 26.41 -0.11 19.35
N PHE A 28 26.03 1.16 19.17
CA PHE A 28 24.69 1.54 18.72
C PHE A 28 24.65 2.48 17.51
N GLY A 29 25.73 3.23 17.26
CA GLY A 29 25.80 4.18 16.15
C GLY A 29 26.34 3.58 14.85
N ASP A 30 27.05 2.45 14.94
CA ASP A 30 27.64 1.81 13.78
C ASP A 30 26.56 1.12 12.92
N SER A 31 26.80 1.09 11.60
CA SER A 31 25.87 0.46 10.65
C SER A 31 25.76 -1.05 10.85
N SER A 32 26.79 -1.64 11.46
CA SER A 32 26.88 -3.04 11.86
C SER A 32 26.29 -3.34 13.25
N SER A 33 25.70 -2.34 13.93
CA SER A 33 25.11 -2.57 15.25
C SER A 33 23.87 -3.44 15.17
N ASP A 34 23.73 -4.35 16.14
CA ASP A 34 22.57 -5.25 16.25
C ASP A 34 21.24 -4.48 16.23
N LEU A 35 21.20 -3.32 16.89
CA LEU A 35 20.03 -2.45 16.91
C LEU A 35 19.63 -2.01 15.51
N ARG A 36 20.60 -1.62 14.69
CA ARG A 36 20.33 -1.12 13.34
C ARG A 36 19.90 -2.26 12.42
N ILE A 37 20.64 -3.37 12.44
CA ILE A 37 20.35 -4.58 11.67
C ILE A 37 18.92 -5.06 11.97
N VAL A 38 18.60 -5.32 13.25
CA VAL A 38 17.28 -5.82 13.64
C VAL A 38 16.18 -4.82 13.27
N SER A 39 16.41 -3.52 13.44
CA SER A 39 15.42 -2.50 13.09
C SER A 39 15.15 -2.42 11.58
N ASP A 40 16.19 -2.61 10.76
CA ASP A 40 16.08 -2.57 9.30
C ASP A 40 15.47 -3.87 8.76
N ASP A 41 15.85 -5.02 9.31
CA ASP A 41 15.23 -6.31 8.96
C ASP A 41 13.73 -6.32 9.28
N LEU A 42 13.35 -5.80 10.44
CA LEU A 42 11.93 -5.68 10.81
C LEU A 42 11.18 -4.75 9.86
N LEU A 43 11.79 -3.61 9.51
CA LEU A 43 11.18 -2.65 8.58
C LEU A 43 11.03 -3.27 7.18
N GLN A 44 12.07 -3.94 6.70
CA GLN A 44 12.08 -4.62 5.41
C GLN A 44 11.01 -5.72 5.37
N TYR A 45 10.92 -6.53 6.42
CA TYR A 45 9.91 -7.57 6.54
C TYR A 45 8.49 -6.99 6.49
N VAL A 46 8.19 -5.98 7.32
CA VAL A 46 6.86 -5.36 7.36
C VAL A 46 6.51 -4.71 6.03
N CYS A 47 7.44 -3.96 5.43
CA CYS A 47 7.23 -3.35 4.12
C CYS A 47 7.03 -4.41 3.03
N GLY A 48 7.81 -5.49 3.04
CA GLY A 48 7.66 -6.62 2.12
C GLY A 48 6.29 -7.28 2.22
N LYS A 49 5.84 -7.64 3.43
CA LYS A 49 4.51 -8.24 3.64
C LYS A 49 3.39 -7.30 3.22
N ARG A 50 3.52 -5.98 3.47
CA ARG A 50 2.53 -5.00 3.00
C ARG A 50 2.48 -4.92 1.48
N ALA A 51 3.64 -4.92 0.81
CA ALA A 51 3.70 -4.92 -0.65
C ALA A 51 3.05 -6.18 -1.24
N GLU A 52 3.31 -7.35 -0.66
CA GLU A 52 2.71 -8.64 -1.06
C GLU A 52 1.17 -8.63 -0.92
N ILE A 53 0.64 -8.09 0.19
CA ILE A 53 -0.81 -7.98 0.41
C ILE A 53 -1.43 -7.00 -0.60
N ILE A 54 -0.79 -5.87 -0.86
CA ILE A 54 -1.27 -4.89 -1.83
C ILE A 54 -1.31 -5.52 -3.22
N GLU A 55 -0.25 -6.21 -3.63
CA GLU A 55 -0.19 -6.91 -4.91
C GLU A 55 -1.28 -7.99 -5.02
N SER A 56 -1.47 -8.79 -3.97
CA SER A 56 -2.52 -9.81 -3.92
C SER A 56 -3.92 -9.21 -4.07
N ARG A 57 -4.18 -8.06 -3.42
CA ARG A 57 -5.44 -7.32 -3.58
C ARG A 57 -5.59 -6.75 -4.98
N ARG A 58 -4.53 -6.17 -5.56
CA ARG A 58 -4.56 -5.68 -6.94
C ARG A 58 -4.96 -6.78 -7.91
N ARG A 59 -4.38 -7.97 -7.77
CA ARG A 59 -4.73 -9.15 -8.59
C ARG A 59 -6.18 -9.59 -8.41
N LEU A 60 -6.72 -9.55 -7.20
CA LEU A 60 -8.11 -9.94 -6.94
C LEU A 60 -9.13 -9.01 -7.60
N TYR A 61 -8.84 -7.72 -7.64
CA TYR A 61 -9.70 -6.70 -8.25
C TYR A 61 -9.31 -6.37 -9.69
N GLU A 62 -8.32 -7.06 -10.26
CA GLU A 62 -7.90 -6.84 -11.63
C GLU A 62 -8.97 -7.38 -12.58
N PRO A 63 -9.59 -6.54 -13.42
CA PRO A 63 -10.53 -7.03 -14.41
C PRO A 63 -9.79 -7.95 -15.40
N PRO A 64 -10.39 -9.07 -15.81
CA PRO A 64 -9.79 -10.02 -16.74
C PRO A 64 -9.85 -9.49 -18.19
N THR A 65 -9.40 -8.27 -18.42
CA THR A 65 -9.32 -7.66 -19.74
C THR A 65 -7.88 -7.75 -20.24
N GLU A 66 -7.67 -8.19 -21.49
CA GLU A 66 -6.33 -8.24 -22.11
C GLU A 66 -5.64 -6.86 -22.06
N ASN A 67 -6.43 -5.79 -22.09
CA ASN A 67 -5.99 -4.40 -21.93
C ASN A 67 -5.26 -4.12 -20.60
N ALA A 68 -5.60 -4.80 -19.50
CA ALA A 68 -4.94 -4.62 -18.21
C ALA A 68 -3.51 -5.20 -18.19
N LYS A 69 -3.23 -6.21 -19.03
CA LYS A 69 -1.86 -6.73 -19.22
C LYS A 69 -1.02 -5.74 -20.01
N ILE A 70 -1.57 -5.20 -21.11
CA ILE A 70 -0.89 -4.19 -21.95
C ILE A 70 -0.46 -2.99 -21.10
N LEU A 71 -1.32 -2.50 -20.21
CA LEU A 71 -1.01 -1.38 -19.31
C LEU A 71 0.10 -1.67 -18.27
N ARG A 72 0.36 -2.93 -17.93
CA ARG A 72 1.42 -3.32 -16.98
C ARG A 72 2.80 -3.36 -17.63
N ASP A 73 2.85 -3.66 -18.92
CA ASP A 73 4.10 -3.75 -19.68
C ASP A 73 4.65 -2.37 -20.05
N ILE A 74 3.85 -1.31 -19.92
CA ILE A 74 4.28 0.07 -20.13
C ILE A 74 5.14 0.52 -18.95
N PRO A 75 6.45 0.78 -19.14
CA PRO A 75 7.28 1.28 -18.07
C PRO A 75 6.85 2.69 -17.66
N LEU A 76 6.70 2.92 -16.35
CA LEU A 76 6.43 4.24 -15.76
C LEU A 76 7.61 5.18 -16.06
N SER A 77 7.56 5.86 -17.19
CA SER A 77 8.58 6.84 -17.59
C SER A 77 7.93 7.97 -18.40
N GLY A 78 8.47 9.18 -18.27
CA GLY A 78 7.86 10.40 -18.83
C GLY A 78 7.74 10.40 -20.36
N SER A 79 8.56 9.63 -21.07
CA SER A 79 8.49 9.49 -22.53
C SER A 79 7.50 8.42 -23.01
N PHE A 80 7.13 7.46 -22.15
CA PHE A 80 6.19 6.37 -22.46
C PHE A 80 4.79 6.62 -21.88
N LEU A 81 4.60 7.72 -21.14
CA LEU A 81 3.29 8.17 -20.65
C LEU A 81 2.30 8.47 -21.79
N PHE A 82 2.80 8.62 -23.02
CA PHE A 82 2.04 9.00 -24.22
C PHE A 82 2.47 8.22 -25.47
N ASP A 83 2.92 6.97 -25.34
CA ASP A 83 3.17 6.17 -26.54
C ASP A 83 1.82 5.85 -27.22
N GLU A 84 1.46 6.72 -28.17
CA GLU A 84 0.13 6.74 -28.79
C GLU A 84 -0.23 5.40 -29.42
N ASN A 85 0.75 4.63 -29.87
CA ASN A 85 0.51 3.38 -30.58
C ASN A 85 -0.04 2.30 -29.64
N GLN A 86 0.52 2.17 -28.43
CA GLN A 86 0.07 1.20 -27.42
C GLN A 86 -1.28 1.62 -26.80
N ILE A 87 -1.49 2.94 -26.66
CA ILE A 87 -2.75 3.50 -26.18
C ILE A 87 -3.87 3.34 -27.23
N LYS A 88 -3.57 3.49 -28.53
CA LYS A 88 -4.53 3.28 -29.63
C LYS A 88 -5.06 1.85 -29.66
N GLU A 89 -4.19 0.87 -29.46
CA GLU A 89 -4.55 -0.55 -29.36
C GLU A 89 -5.53 -0.81 -28.20
N LEU A 90 -5.34 -0.12 -27.07
CA LEU A 90 -6.23 -0.17 -25.91
C LEU A 90 -7.65 0.32 -26.23
N TYR A 91 -7.78 1.42 -26.99
CA TYR A 91 -9.06 2.01 -27.38
C TYR A 91 -9.84 1.14 -28.36
N THR A 92 -9.17 0.50 -29.32
CA THR A 92 -9.82 -0.44 -30.26
C THR A 92 -10.50 -1.62 -29.59
N HIS A 93 -10.05 -2.03 -28.40
CA HIS A 93 -10.68 -3.11 -27.63
C HIS A 93 -11.80 -2.64 -26.69
N GLN A 94 -11.98 -1.34 -26.49
CA GLN A 94 -12.93 -0.78 -25.51
C GLN A 94 -14.37 -0.70 -26.03
N ASP A 95 -14.56 -0.62 -27.35
CA ASP A 95 -15.86 -0.38 -28.01
C ASP A 95 -16.86 -1.54 -27.91
N ASN A 96 -16.43 -2.73 -27.46
CA ASN A 96 -17.29 -3.92 -27.39
C ASN A 96 -17.87 -4.23 -26.00
N THR A 97 -17.49 -3.49 -24.95
CA THR A 97 -17.85 -3.82 -23.55
C THR A 97 -18.68 -2.78 -22.81
N THR A 98 -19.03 -1.65 -23.42
CA THR A 98 -19.92 -0.64 -22.80
C THR A 98 -21.42 -1.01 -22.94
N ARG A 99 -21.80 -2.23 -22.57
CA ARG A 99 -23.20 -2.51 -22.19
C ARG A 99 -23.33 -2.36 -20.67
N SER A 100 -23.77 -1.17 -20.29
CA SER A 100 -24.38 -0.78 -19.00
C SER A 100 -24.49 -1.88 -17.94
N ILE A 101 -23.62 -1.81 -16.92
CA ILE A 101 -23.66 -2.69 -15.73
C ILE A 101 -24.60 -2.12 -14.65
N PHE A 102 -25.12 -0.89 -14.81
CA PHE A 102 -26.09 -0.30 -13.88
C PHE A 102 -27.54 -0.52 -14.34
N ARG A 103 -28.00 -1.78 -14.28
CA ARG A 103 -29.43 -2.07 -14.07
C ARG A 103 -29.66 -2.31 -12.59
N TYR A 104 -29.81 -1.23 -11.83
CA TYR A 104 -30.43 -1.32 -10.51
C TYR A 104 -31.88 -1.77 -10.70
N ASN A 105 -32.17 -3.04 -10.42
CA ASN A 105 -33.54 -3.49 -10.20
C ASN A 105 -34.04 -2.85 -8.90
N LYS A 106 -34.59 -1.63 -9.00
CA LYS A 106 -35.40 -1.06 -7.93
C LYS A 106 -36.67 -1.89 -7.81
N LYS A 107 -36.67 -2.88 -6.91
CA LYS A 107 -37.94 -3.39 -6.39
C LYS A 107 -38.59 -2.23 -5.63
N PRO A 108 -39.82 -1.81 -5.93
CA PRO A 108 -40.51 -0.83 -5.10
C PRO A 108 -40.68 -1.43 -3.69
N LEU A 109 -40.31 -0.68 -2.65
CA LEU A 109 -40.63 -1.06 -1.27
C LEU A 109 -42.16 -1.17 -1.17
N SER A 110 -42.64 -2.39 -0.93
CA SER A 110 -44.03 -2.63 -0.56
C SER A 110 -44.23 -2.12 0.87
N SER A 111 -45.29 -1.35 1.11
CA SER A 111 -45.58 -0.69 2.38
C SER A 111 -46.05 -1.63 3.49
N HIS A 112 -45.85 -2.95 3.37
CA HIS A 112 -46.51 -3.94 4.23
C HIS A 112 -45.67 -4.45 5.40
N ASP A 113 -44.43 -3.98 5.57
CA ASP A 113 -43.50 -4.50 6.58
C ASP A 113 -43.38 -3.62 7.85
N TYR A 114 -44.27 -2.64 8.03
CA TYR A 114 -44.33 -1.81 9.25
C TYR A 114 -45.45 -2.25 10.20
N ASP A 115 -45.47 -3.51 10.61
CA ASP A 115 -46.27 -3.94 11.76
C ASP A 115 -45.56 -5.10 12.46
N ASN A 116 -44.95 -4.82 13.63
CA ASN A 116 -44.62 -5.72 14.75
C ASN A 116 -43.25 -5.49 15.40
N SER A 117 -42.94 -4.28 15.85
CA SER A 117 -41.85 -4.11 16.83
C SER A 117 -42.09 -3.05 17.92
N LEU A 118 -43.36 -2.70 18.20
CA LEU A 118 -43.71 -1.80 19.31
C LEU A 118 -45.01 -2.26 19.98
N SER A 119 -44.97 -3.40 20.68
CA SER A 119 -45.87 -3.65 21.81
C SER A 119 -45.29 -4.77 22.66
N ASN A 120 -44.59 -4.39 23.72
CA ASN A 120 -44.41 -5.16 24.96
C ASN A 120 -43.78 -4.18 25.97
N TYR A 121 -44.63 -3.32 26.52
CA TYR A 121 -44.46 -2.81 27.88
C TYR A 121 -45.14 -3.79 28.83
#